data_AF-A0A224Y2Q4-F1
#
_entry.id   AF-A0A224Y2Q4-F1
#
_cell.length_a   1.000
_cell.length_b   1.000
_cell.length_c   1.000
_cell.angle_alpha   90.00
_cell.angle_beta   90.00
_cell.angle_gamma   90.00
#
_symmetry.space_group_name_H-M   'P 1'
#
loop_
_entity.id
_entity.type
_entity.pdbx_description
1 polymer ?
#
loop_
_entity_poly.entity_id
_entity_poly.type
_entity_poly.pdbx_seq_one_letter_code
_entity_poly.pdbx_strand_id
1 'polypeptide(L)'
;MDPITTSLLGVFFTILLYITYHAWKINQYWKKRGIPYVKPTLFVGNSLPPILGKMQLGQLQEMFCKQFPNEPLIGFYDFMKPTLFIKDIDFIEKIIIKDFAHFV
;
A
#
# COMPACT_ATOMS: atom_id res chain seq x y z
N MET A 1 -10.93 37.97 13.21
CA MET A 1 -10.33 37.47 11.96
C MET A 1 -11.17 38.00 10.83
N ASP A 2 -10.54 38.48 9.77
CA ASP A 2 -11.23 38.93 8.56
C ASP A 2 -11.98 37.75 7.90
N PRO A 3 -13.15 37.97 7.28
CA PRO A 3 -13.94 36.90 6.66
C PRO A 3 -13.19 36.08 5.60
N ILE A 4 -12.14 36.67 5.01
CA ILE A 4 -11.29 36.02 4.00
C ILE A 4 -10.39 34.98 4.66
N THR A 5 -9.67 35.33 5.74
CA THR A 5 -8.83 34.35 6.46
C THR A 5 -9.63 33.19 7.03
N THR A 6 -10.84 33.42 7.55
CA THR A 6 -11.70 32.32 8.03
C THR A 6 -12.13 31.39 6.91
N SER A 7 -12.43 31.94 5.72
CA SER A 7 -12.81 31.14 4.55
C SER A 7 -11.65 30.30 4.02
N LEU A 8 -10.45 30.88 3.96
CA LEU A 8 -9.23 30.17 3.53
C LEU A 8 -8.88 29.02 4.46
N LEU A 9 -8.99 29.21 5.77
CA LEU A 9 -8.79 28.13 6.75
C LEU A 9 -9.81 27.00 6.57
N GLY A 10 -11.09 27.34 6.37
CA GLY A 10 -12.13 26.35 6.11
C GLY A 10 -11.84 25.49 4.88
N VAL A 11 -11.43 26.09 3.78
CA VAL A 11 -11.03 25.37 2.56
C VAL A 11 -9.81 24.48 2.82
N PHE A 12 -8.78 25.00 3.51
CA PHE A 12 -7.59 24.25 3.85
C PHE A 12 -7.90 22.99 4.69
N PHE A 13 -8.70 23.14 5.75
CA PHE A 13 -9.12 22.00 6.58
C PHE A 13 -9.94 20.98 5.79
N THR A 14 -10.82 21.44 4.90
CA THR A 14 -11.63 20.56 4.06
C THR A 14 -10.75 19.73 3.12
N ILE A 15 -9.76 20.37 2.47
CA ILE A 15 -8.80 19.68 1.59
C ILE A 15 -7.96 18.68 2.38
N LEU A 16 -7.47 19.08 3.57
CA LEU A 16 -6.67 18.20 4.43
C LEU A 16 -7.46 16.97 4.88
N LEU A 17 -8.73 17.15 5.29
CA LEU A 17 -9.62 16.05 5.65
C LEU A 17 -9.88 15.13 4.46
N TYR A 18 -10.13 15.69 3.28
CA TYR A 18 -10.33 14.90 2.07
C TYR A 18 -9.11 14.05 1.74
N ILE A 19 -7.91 14.62 1.75
CA ILE A 19 -6.65 13.93 1.44
C ILE A 19 -6.37 12.81 2.46
N THR A 20 -6.50 13.12 3.75
CA THR A 20 -6.26 12.14 4.83
C THR A 20 -7.27 11.00 4.80
N TYR A 21 -8.55 11.30 4.57
CA TYR A 21 -9.59 10.28 4.39
C TYR A 21 -9.33 9.40 3.17
N HIS A 22 -8.94 10.00 2.04
CA HIS A 22 -8.63 9.26 0.82
C HIS A 22 -7.45 8.30 1.02
N ALA A 23 -6.38 8.75 1.67
CA ALA A 23 -5.24 7.90 2.02
C ALA A 23 -5.63 6.78 2.98
N TRP A 24 -6.42 7.09 4.01
CA TRP A 24 -6.93 6.06 4.92
C TRP A 24 -7.76 5.01 4.19
N LYS A 25 -8.63 5.43 3.26
CA LYS A 25 -9.49 4.54 2.46
C LYS A 25 -8.69 3.60 1.58
N ILE A 26 -7.62 4.09 0.93
CA ILE A 26 -6.69 3.25 0.16
C ILE A 26 -6.09 2.17 1.06
N ASN A 27 -5.63 2.54 2.26
CA ASN A 27 -4.99 1.62 3.21
C ASN A 27 -5.93 0.55 3.80
N GLN A 28 -7.23 0.59 3.48
CA GLN A 28 -8.19 -0.47 3.79
C GLN A 28 -8.34 -1.52 2.67
N TYR A 29 -7.67 -1.37 1.53
CA TYR A 29 -7.88 -2.20 0.34
C TYR A 29 -7.72 -3.70 0.61
N TRP A 30 -6.61 -4.09 1.25
CA TRP A 30 -6.32 -5.50 1.57
C TRP A 30 -7.16 -6.03 2.72
N LYS A 31 -7.39 -5.20 3.76
CA LYS A 31 -8.29 -5.53 4.87
C LYS A 31 -9.68 -5.91 4.39
N LYS A 32 -10.25 -5.14 3.45
CA LYS A 32 -11.58 -5.40 2.87
C LYS A 32 -11.65 -6.68 2.05
N ARG A 33 -10.51 -7.19 1.56
CA ARG A 33 -10.41 -8.43 0.77
C ARG A 33 -10.00 -9.64 1.60
N GLY A 34 -9.75 -9.46 2.90
CA GLY A 34 -9.30 -10.55 3.77
C GLY A 34 -7.90 -11.08 3.43
N ILE A 35 -7.09 -10.31 2.70
CA ILE A 35 -5.73 -10.72 2.33
C ILE A 35 -4.77 -10.23 3.43
N PRO A 36 -3.95 -11.12 4.03
CA PRO A 36 -2.90 -10.73 4.97
C PRO A 36 -1.99 -9.67 4.36
N TYR A 37 -1.68 -8.61 5.12
CA TYR A 37 -0.93 -7.48 4.56
C TYR A 37 -0.04 -6.80 5.59
N VAL A 38 1.04 -6.19 5.09
CA VAL A 38 1.95 -5.37 5.90
C VAL A 38 1.27 -4.04 6.16
N LYS A 39 1.10 -3.67 7.43
CA LYS A 39 0.42 -2.42 7.80
C LYS A 39 1.16 -1.22 7.19
N PRO A 40 0.51 -0.39 6.34
CA PRO A 40 1.16 0.75 5.72
C PRO A 40 1.26 1.93 6.68
N THR A 41 2.23 2.79 6.42
CA THR A 41 2.18 4.19 6.86
C THR A 41 1.22 4.99 5.97
N LEU A 42 0.56 6.02 6.51
CA LEU A 42 -0.62 6.61 5.89
C LEU A 42 -0.43 7.04 4.42
N PHE A 43 0.64 7.78 4.12
CA PHE A 43 0.86 8.37 2.78
C PHE A 43 1.95 7.69 1.95
N VAL A 44 2.88 6.97 2.59
CA VAL A 44 4.08 6.43 1.93
C VAL A 44 4.12 4.90 1.94
N GLY A 45 3.05 4.26 2.44
CA GLY A 45 2.88 2.82 2.37
C GLY A 45 3.96 2.08 3.15
N ASN A 46 4.57 1.09 2.51
CA ASN A 46 5.66 0.27 3.03
C ASN A 46 7.02 0.61 2.40
N SER A 47 7.07 1.54 1.45
CA SER A 47 8.28 1.88 0.67
C SER A 47 9.19 2.90 1.36
N LEU A 48 8.80 3.44 2.53
CA LEU A 48 9.58 4.47 3.23
C LEU A 48 11.00 4.03 3.62
N PRO A 49 11.26 2.84 4.20
CA PRO A 49 12.62 2.45 4.58
C PRO A 49 13.58 2.34 3.37
N PRO A 50 13.18 1.75 2.23
CA PRO A 50 13.99 1.80 1.01
C PRO A 50 14.27 3.21 0.48
N ILE A 51 13.26 4.09 0.46
CA ILE A 51 13.43 5.47 -0.02
C ILE A 51 14.42 6.26 0.85
N LEU A 52 14.39 6.02 2.16
CA LEU A 52 15.32 6.64 3.10
C LEU A 52 16.72 5.99 3.12
N GLY A 53 16.97 5.01 2.24
CA GLY A 53 18.24 4.28 2.19
C GLY A 53 18.50 3.42 3.43
N LYS A 54 17.48 3.18 4.26
CA LYS A 54 17.61 2.39 5.50
C LYS A 54 17.62 0.89 5.25
N MET A 55 17.15 0.45 4.09
CA MET A 55 17.00 -0.96 3.73
C MET A 55 16.95 -1.11 2.21
N GLN A 56 17.44 -2.22 1.66
CA GLN A 56 17.28 -2.52 0.23
C GLN A 56 15.91 -3.14 -0.07
N LEU A 57 15.44 -3.06 -1.32
CA LEU A 57 14.14 -3.65 -1.71
C LEU A 57 14.09 -5.16 -1.45
N GLY A 58 15.19 -5.89 -1.71
CA GLY A 58 15.25 -7.33 -1.43
C GLY A 58 15.13 -7.66 0.06
N GLN A 59 15.72 -6.83 0.94
CA GLN A 59 15.59 -6.97 2.40
C GLN A 59 14.15 -6.69 2.87
N LEU A 60 13.45 -5.76 2.22
CA LEU A 60 12.04 -5.50 2.48
C LEU A 60 11.17 -6.72 2.09
N GLN A 61 11.43 -7.31 0.93
CA GLN A 61 10.73 -8.52 0.49
C GLN A 61 11.01 -9.71 1.41
N GLU A 62 12.27 -9.88 1.84
CA GLU A 62 12.64 -10.90 2.83
C GLU A 62 11.89 -10.70 4.16
N MET A 63 11.73 -9.45 4.63
CA MET A 63 10.92 -9.14 5.81
C MET A 63 9.46 -9.58 5.62
N PHE A 64 8.88 -9.37 4.44
CA PHE A 64 7.51 -9.81 4.16
C PHE A 64 7.38 -11.34 4.27
N CYS A 65 8.31 -12.07 3.65
CA CYS A 65 8.37 -13.53 3.75
C CYS A 65 8.50 -14.02 5.20
N LYS A 66 9.33 -13.35 6.02
CA LYS A 66 9.51 -13.71 7.44
C LYS A 66 8.28 -13.39 8.29
N GLN A 67 7.58 -12.29 8.01
CA GLN A 67 6.40 -11.88 8.75
C GLN A 67 5.19 -12.80 8.45
N PHE A 68 5.11 -13.33 7.24
CA PHE A 68 4.02 -14.19 6.78
C PHE A 68 4.56 -15.50 6.18
N PRO A 69 5.14 -16.39 7.01
CA PRO A 69 5.86 -17.56 6.51
C PRO A 69 4.97 -18.54 5.75
N ASN A 70 3.70 -18.65 6.14
CA ASN A 70 2.74 -19.62 5.61
C ASN A 70 1.76 -19.02 4.59
N GLU A 71 1.79 -17.71 4.36
CA GLU A 71 0.83 -17.07 3.45
C GLU A 71 1.37 -17.08 2.01
N PRO A 72 0.61 -17.58 1.02
CA PRO A 72 1.04 -17.61 -0.38
C PRO A 72 1.00 -16.21 -1.02
N LEU A 73 0.16 -15.32 -0.48
CA LEU A 73 -0.11 -13.98 -0.98
C LEU A 73 -0.04 -12.98 0.17
N ILE A 74 0.72 -11.90 -0.03
CA ILE A 74 0.91 -10.85 0.97
C ILE A 74 0.59 -9.51 0.32
N GLY A 75 -0.40 -8.81 0.85
CA GLY A 75 -0.68 -7.43 0.47
C GLY A 75 0.38 -6.49 1.04
N PHE A 76 0.78 -5.50 0.27
CA PHE A 76 1.52 -4.35 0.76
C PHE A 76 1.08 -3.10 0.00
N TYR A 77 1.63 -1.95 0.37
CA TYR A 77 1.37 -0.69 -0.30
C TYR A 77 2.69 -0.11 -0.79
N ASP A 78 2.85 -0.12 -2.12
CA ASP A 78 3.93 0.64 -2.74
C ASP A 78 3.45 2.10 -2.86
N PHE A 79 3.92 2.94 -1.93
CA PHE A 79 3.32 4.26 -1.68
C PHE A 79 1.81 4.16 -1.42
N MET A 80 1.00 4.73 -2.31
CA MET A 80 -0.47 4.76 -2.26
C MET A 80 -1.11 3.73 -3.19
N LYS A 81 -0.30 2.81 -3.74
CA LYS A 81 -0.77 1.73 -4.61
C LYS A 81 -0.83 0.42 -3.82
N PRO A 82 -2.01 -0.20 -3.65
CA PRO A 82 -2.07 -1.56 -3.12
C PRO A 82 -1.40 -2.51 -4.11
N THR A 83 -0.40 -3.24 -3.64
CA THR A 83 0.40 -4.18 -4.45
C THR A 83 0.39 -5.56 -3.78
N LEU A 84 0.32 -6.60 -4.61
CA LEU A 84 0.31 -7.99 -4.16
C LEU A 84 1.71 -8.58 -4.31
N PHE A 85 2.25 -9.10 -3.22
CA PHE A 85 3.47 -9.90 -3.22
C PHE A 85 3.10 -11.38 -3.24
N ILE A 86 3.66 -12.13 -4.17
CA ILE A 86 3.29 -13.52 -4.46
C ILE A 86 4.48 -14.41 -4.15
N LYS A 87 4.31 -15.33 -3.20
CA LYS A 87 5.37 -16.25 -2.74
C LYS A 87 5.25 -17.65 -3.34
N ASP A 88 4.04 -18.03 -3.71
CA ASP A 88 3.71 -19.39 -4.11
C ASP A 88 3.83 -19.58 -5.64
N ILE A 89 4.50 -20.67 -6.02
CA ILE A 89 4.88 -20.95 -7.41
C ILE A 89 3.67 -21.21 -8.30
N ASP A 90 2.59 -21.79 -7.78
CA ASP A 90 1.41 -22.12 -8.56
C ASP A 90 0.70 -20.83 -9.00
N PHE A 91 0.66 -19.83 -8.11
CA PHE A 91 0.13 -18.50 -8.45
C PHE A 91 1.04 -17.75 -9.42
N ILE A 92 2.36 -17.85 -9.26
CA ILE A 92 3.33 -17.21 -10.18
C ILE A 92 3.20 -17.80 -11.59
N GLU A 93 3.18 -19.14 -11.71
CA GLU A 93 2.98 -19.82 -13.00
C GLU A 93 1.65 -19.43 -13.62
N LYS A 94 0.59 -19.35 -12.81
CA LYS A 94 -0.73 -18.95 -13.29
C LYS A 94 -0.72 -17.54 -13.88
N ILE A 95 -0.09 -16.58 -13.20
CA ILE A 95 -0.09 -15.17 -13.65
C ILE A 95 0.86 -14.95 -14.83
N ILE A 96 2.05 -15.54 -14.80
CA ILE A 96 3.10 -15.26 -15.79
C ILE A 96 2.93 -16.12 -17.05
N ILE A 97 2.32 -17.30 -16.94
CA ILE A 97 2.23 -18.26 -18.04
C ILE A 97 0.78 -18.56 -18.42
N LYS A 98 -0.01 -19.15 -17.51
CA LYS A 98 -1.32 -19.74 -17.87
C LYS A 98 -2.38 -18.70 -18.23
N ASP A 99 -2.49 -17.65 -17.42
CA ASP A 99 -3.53 -16.63 -17.51
C ASP A 99 -2.96 -15.25 -17.85
N PHE A 100 -1.72 -15.17 -18.35
CA PHE A 100 -1.00 -13.92 -18.62
C PHE A 100 -1.80 -12.89 -19.42
N ALA A 101 -2.63 -13.33 -20.37
CA ALA A 101 -3.49 -12.46 -21.17
C ALA A 101 -4.48 -11.61 -20.34
N HIS A 102 -4.79 -11.99 -19.11
CA HIS A 102 -5.65 -11.21 -18.21
C HIS A 102 -4.88 -10.11 -17.44
N PHE A 103 -3.55 -10.09 -17.53
CA PHE A 103 -2.67 -9.22 -16.73
C PHE A 103 -1.87 -8.22 -17.57
N VAL A 104 -2.11 -8.15 -18.89
CA VAL A 104 -1.51 -7.18 -19.84
C VAL A 104 -2.53 -6.15 -20.27
#